data_AF-A0A4Q3Y119-F1
#
_entry.id   AF-A0A4Q3Y119-F1
#
_cell.length_a   1.000
_cell.length_b   1.000
_cell.length_c   1.000
_cell.angle_alpha   90.00
_cell.angle_beta   90.00
_cell.angle_gamma   90.00
#
_symmetry.space_group_name_H-M   'P 1'
#
loop_
_entity.id
_entity.type
_entity.pdbx_description
1 polymer ?
#
loop_
_entity_poly.entity_id
_entity_poly.type
_entity_poly.pdbx_seq_one_letter_code
_entity_poly.pdbx_strand_id
1 'polypeptide(L)' 'MNAQTKFRYPSKAQIERMVEAAKACGIDVAGFEVSPDGHIRIMEARVTPANPANDFERFQDRL' A
#
# COMPACT_ATOMS: atom_id res chain seq x y z
N MET A 1 -10.40 8.36 -29.57
CA MET A 1 -10.21 6.91 -29.31
C MET A 1 -9.80 6.74 -27.86
N ASN A 2 -10.74 6.41 -26.96
CA ASN A 2 -10.38 6.06 -25.58
C ASN A 2 -9.93 4.60 -25.59
N ALA A 3 -8.61 4.38 -25.63
CA ALA A 3 -8.06 3.06 -25.36
C ALA A 3 -8.38 2.73 -23.89
N GLN A 4 -9.50 2.04 -23.63
CA GLN A 4 -9.77 1.45 -22.33
C GLN A 4 -8.56 0.58 -21.97
N THR A 5 -7.75 1.08 -21.05
CA THR A 5 -6.59 0.36 -20.53
C THR A 5 -7.16 -0.89 -19.87
N LYS A 6 -7.02 -2.05 -20.51
CA LYS A 6 -7.42 -3.31 -19.91
C LYS A 6 -6.55 -3.48 -18.67
N PHE A 7 -7.14 -3.28 -17.50
CA PHE A 7 -6.50 -3.55 -16.23
C PHE A 7 -6.06 -5.01 -16.25
N ARG A 8 -4.75 -5.22 -16.12
CA ARG A 8 -4.13 -6.53 -16.11
C ARG A 8 -3.34 -6.61 -14.83
N TYR A 9 -3.29 -7.82 -14.26
CA TYR A 9 -2.35 -8.09 -13.19
C TYR A 9 -0.95 -7.72 -13.64
N PRO A 10 -0.21 -6.94 -12.84
CA PRO A 10 1.16 -6.58 -13.14
C PRO A 10 2.00 -7.85 -13.25
N SER A 11 2.88 -7.85 -14.24
CA SER A 11 3.90 -8.88 -14.39
C SER A 11 4.89 -8.84 -13.21
N LYS A 12 5.55 -9.98 -12.97
CA LYS A 12 6.62 -10.09 -11.96
C LYS A 12 7.66 -8.96 -12.09
N ALA A 13 8.11 -8.68 -13.31
CA ALA A 13 9.11 -7.63 -13.57
C ALA A 13 8.62 -6.23 -13.19
N GLN A 14 7.32 -5.94 -13.31
CA GLN A 14 6.76 -4.65 -12.89
C GLN A 14 6.74 -4.52 -11.37
N ILE A 15 6.41 -5.60 -10.66
CA ILE A 15 6.42 -5.65 -9.20
C ILE A 15 7.83 -5.45 -8.66
N GLU A 16 8.81 -6.18 -9.21
CA GLU A 16 10.21 -6.05 -8.82
C GLU A 16 10.73 -4.62 -9.02
N ARG A 17 10.45 -4.00 -10.17
CA ARG A 17 10.83 -2.61 -10.44
C ARG A 17 10.20 -1.64 -9.46
N MET A 18 8.93 -1.84 -9.09
CA MET A 18 8.24 -0.98 -8.13
C MET A 18 8.86 -1.10 -6.73
N VAL A 19 9.17 -2.32 -6.29
CA VAL A 19 9.82 -2.58 -5.00
C VAL A 19 11.21 -1.93 -4.95
N GLU A 20 12.01 -2.09 -6.00
CA GLU A 20 13.34 -1.47 -6.07
C GLU A 20 13.26 0.06 -6.12
N ALA A 21 12.30 0.63 -6.84
CA ALA A 21 12.05 2.06 -6.84
C ALA A 21 11.65 2.57 -5.44
N ALA A 22 10.78 1.85 -4.72
CA ALA A 22 10.37 2.20 -3.37
C ALA A 22 11.57 2.21 -2.40
N LYS A 23 12.42 1.17 -2.45
CA LYS A 23 13.67 1.12 -1.67
C LYS A 23 14.61 2.27 -2.01
N ALA A 24 14.76 2.60 -3.29
CA ALA A 24 15.58 3.72 -3.75
C ALA A 24 15.07 5.09 -3.26
N CYS A 25 13.75 5.21 -3.04
CA CYS A 25 13.12 6.37 -2.40
C CYS A 25 13.24 6.36 -0.87
N GLY A 26 13.93 5.39 -0.27
CA GLY A 26 14.12 5.29 1.18
C GLY A 26 12.94 4.65 1.93
N ILE A 27 11.97 4.05 1.22
CA ILE A 27 10.85 3.34 1.83
C ILE A 27 11.33 1.98 2.32
N ASP A 28 11.09 1.68 3.60
CA ASP A 28 11.39 0.38 4.20
C ASP A 28 10.29 -0.64 3.84
N VAL A 29 10.43 -1.29 2.69
CA VAL A 29 9.40 -2.17 2.13
C VAL A 29 9.21 -3.43 3.00
N ALA A 30 8.06 -3.53 3.66
CA ALA A 30 7.63 -4.73 4.40
C ALA A 30 6.94 -5.76 3.50
N GLY A 31 6.27 -5.29 2.44
CA GLY A 31 5.48 -6.12 1.56
C GLY A 31 4.79 -5.30 0.48
N PHE A 32 4.03 -5.99 -0.37
CA PHE A 32 3.24 -5.35 -1.42
C PHE A 32 1.91 -6.07 -1.61
N GLU A 33 0.92 -5.33 -2.06
CA GLU A 33 -0.41 -5.83 -2.44
C GLU A 33 -0.66 -5.52 -3.91
N VAL A 34 -1.27 -6.47 -4.61
CA VAL A 34 -1.69 -6.31 -6.00
C VAL A 34 -3.21 -6.36 -6.06
N SER A 35 -3.82 -5.23 -6.41
CA SER A 35 -5.26 -5.13 -6.57
C SER A 35 -5.71 -5.70 -7.93
N PRO A 36 -6.97 -6.16 -8.07
CA PRO A 36 -7.49 -6.73 -9.34
C PRO A 36 -7.52 -5.75 -10.52
N ASP A 37 -7.49 -4.44 -10.23
CA ASP A 37 -7.33 -3.35 -11.17
C ASP A 37 -5.86 -3.14 -11.61
N GLY A 38 -4.93 -3.93 -11.09
CA GLY A 38 -3.52 -3.89 -11.43
C GLY A 38 -2.70 -2.86 -10.67
N HIS A 39 -3.28 -2.17 -9.68
CA HIS A 39 -2.52 -1.29 -8.80
C HIS A 39 -1.62 -2.09 -7.85
N ILE A 40 -0.38 -1.62 -7.68
CA ILE A 40 0.58 -2.15 -6.71
C ILE A 40 0.66 -1.17 -5.53
N ARG A 41 0.31 -1.63 -4.33
CA ARG A 41 0.52 -0.87 -3.09
C ARG A 41 1.74 -1.42 -2.37
N ILE A 42 2.67 -0.54 -1.99
CA ILE A 42 3.84 -0.87 -1.18
C ILE A 42 3.51 -0.58 0.28
N MET A 43 3.76 -1.54 1.17
CA MET A 43 3.61 -1.37 2.60
C MET A 43 4.96 -1.06 3.22
N GLU A 44 5.02 0.01 4.01
CA GLU A 44 6.23 0.44 4.71
C GLU A 44 6.23 -0.12 6.14
N ALA A 45 7.33 -0.77 6.54
CA ALA A 45 7.50 -1.42 7.83
C ALA A 45 7.43 -0.43 9.01
N ARG A 46 7.86 0.81 8.78
CA ARG A 46 8.03 1.83 9.82
C ARG A 46 6.81 2.72 10.00
N VAL A 47 5.78 2.55 9.18
CA VAL A 47 4.50 3.21 9.41
C VAL A 47 3.92 2.62 10.69
N THR A 48 4.15 3.32 11.80
CA THR A 48 3.37 3.11 13.00
C THR A 48 1.94 3.46 12.63
N PRO A 49 0.97 2.54 12.72
CA PRO A 49 -0.41 2.92 12.49
C PRO A 49 -0.72 4.07 13.45
N ALA A 50 -1.22 5.19 12.90
CA ALA A 50 -1.80 6.23 13.73
C ALA A 50 -2.78 5.52 14.67
N ASN A 51 -2.51 5.63 15.96
CA ASN A 51 -3.13 4.93 17.08
C ASN A 51 -4.45 4.24 16.69
N PRO A 52 -4.56 2.90 16.73
CA PRO A 52 -5.85 2.25 16.49
C PRO A 52 -6.77 2.59 17.66
N ALA A 53 -7.41 3.76 17.59
CA ALA A 53 -8.49 4.13 18.48
C ALA A 53 -9.63 3.16 18.16
N ASN A 54 -9.65 2.03 18.86
CA ASN A 54 -10.86 1.26 18.98
C ASN A 54 -11.95 2.21 19.54
N ASP A 55 -13.21 1.96 19.21
CA ASP A 55 -14.29 2.85 19.65
C ASP A 55 -14.30 3.02 21.18
N PHE A 56 -13.77 2.04 21.91
CA PHE A 56 -13.63 2.07 23.37
C PHE A 56 -12.69 3.18 23.87
N GLU A 57 -11.52 3.35 23.29
CA GLU A 57 -10.57 4.44 23.62
C GLU A 57 -11.14 5.82 23.27
N ARG A 58 -11.95 5.90 22.21
CA ARG A 58 -12.59 7.14 21.74
C ARG A 58 -13.61 7.72 22.73
N PHE A 59 -14.18 6.92 23.63
CA PHE A 59 -15.24 7.34 24.55
C PHE A 59 -14.80 7.49 26.01
N GLN A 60 -13.51 7.30 26.36
CA GLN A 60 -13.04 7.39 27.75
C GLN A 60 -13.20 8.79 28.37
N ASP A 61 -13.05 9.87 27.59
CA ASP A 61 -13.15 11.25 28.08
C ASP A 61 -14.59 11.80 28.19
N ARG A 62 -15.62 10.95 28.05
CA ARG A 62 -17.05 11.35 28.09
C ARG A 62 -17.83 10.82 29.29
N LEU A 63 -17.15 10.26 30.30
CA LEU A 63 -17.75 9.76 31.54
C LEU A 63 -17.45 10.67 32.73
#